data_AF-A0A8J6I6J1-F1
#
_entry.id   AF-A0A8J6I6J1-F1
#
_cell.length_a   1.000
_cell.length_b   1.000
_cell.length_c   1.000
_cell.angle_alpha   90.00
_cell.angle_beta   90.00
_cell.angle_gamma   90.00
#
_symmetry.space_group_name_H-M   'P 1'
#
loop_
_entity.id
_entity.type
_entity.pdbx_description
1 polymer ?
#
loop_
_entity_poly.entity_id
_entity_poly.type
_entity_poly.pdbx_seq_one_letter_code
_entity_poly.pdbx_strand_id
1 'polypeptide(L)'
;MTRLDVPAVSLPPLAGGGKELWRLLLDLAERLRVPWTLVGGQMVLLHGLQKNRTPPRVSADLDAVIDIRTDPRALRITDTVFRELGLEAAGVLCWPSGVSHKYGNHSRVSKPMVAYS
;
A
#
# COMPACT_ATOMS: atom_id res chain seq x y z
N MET A 1 4.57 -12.90 -16.01
CA MET A 1 3.51 -12.51 -15.06
C MET A 1 2.47 -13.61 -15.11
N THR A 2 2.46 -14.50 -14.11
CA THR A 2 1.55 -15.66 -14.09
C THR A 2 0.14 -15.14 -13.84
N ARG A 3 -0.79 -15.42 -14.76
CA ARG A 3 -2.21 -15.09 -14.57
C ARG A 3 -2.70 -15.87 -13.35
N LEU A 4 -3.23 -15.17 -12.36
CA LEU A 4 -3.87 -15.82 -11.22
C LEU A 4 -5.19 -16.43 -11.69
N ASP A 5 -5.51 -17.66 -11.25
CA ASP A 5 -6.80 -18.33 -11.52
C ASP A 5 -7.97 -17.73 -10.71
N VAL A 6 -7.79 -16.51 -10.21
CA VAL A 6 -8.77 -15.79 -9.39
C VAL A 6 -9.52 -14.79 -10.28
N PRO A 7 -10.87 -14.72 -10.20
CA PRO A 7 -11.63 -13.74 -10.95
C PRO A 7 -11.16 -12.30 -10.67
N ALA A 8 -11.16 -11.47 -11.71
CA ALA A 8 -10.87 -10.06 -11.57
C ALA A 8 -11.89 -9.39 -10.64
N VAL A 9 -11.42 -8.49 -9.78
CA VAL A 9 -12.27 -7.72 -8.87
C VAL A 9 -12.69 -6.42 -9.56
N SER A 10 -13.99 -6.18 -9.69
CA SER A 10 -14.50 -4.88 -10.13
C SER A 10 -14.61 -3.94 -8.92
N LEU A 11 -13.88 -2.82 -8.96
CA LEU A 11 -14.00 -1.80 -7.93
C LEU A 11 -15.34 -1.03 -8.11
N PRO A 12 -16.09 -0.76 -7.03
CA PRO A 12 -17.24 0.12 -7.10
C PRO A 12 -16.80 1.57 -7.39
N PRO A 13 -17.72 2.48 -7.73
CA PRO A 13 -17.41 3.91 -7.80
C PRO A 13 -16.68 4.37 -6.53
N LEU A 14 -15.44 4.81 -6.70
CA LEU A 14 -14.58 5.23 -5.60
C LEU A 14 -14.83 6.71 -5.33
N ALA A 15 -15.39 7.03 -4.16
CA ALA A 15 -15.56 8.41 -3.73
C ALA A 15 -14.24 9.00 -3.19
N GLY A 16 -14.12 10.33 -3.21
CA GLY A 16 -12.94 11.04 -2.72
C GLY A 16 -11.66 10.68 -3.49
N GLY A 17 -10.52 10.67 -2.81
CA GLY A 17 -9.21 10.33 -3.39
C GLY A 17 -8.97 8.83 -3.62
N GLY A 18 -10.02 8.00 -3.62
CA GLY A 18 -9.89 6.56 -3.74
C GLY A 18 -9.28 6.13 -5.08
N LYS A 19 -9.65 6.79 -6.19
CA LYS A 19 -9.12 6.48 -7.52
C LYS A 19 -7.61 6.71 -7.59
N GLU A 20 -7.13 7.77 -6.96
CA GLU A 20 -5.71 8.14 -6.89
C GLU A 20 -4.94 7.13 -6.03
N LEU A 21 -5.50 6.67 -4.91
CA LEU A 21 -4.89 5.62 -4.09
C LEU A 21 -4.74 4.30 -4.85
N TRP A 22 -5.76 3.92 -5.63
CA TRP A 22 -5.68 2.70 -6.45
C TRP A 22 -4.67 2.82 -7.59
N ARG A 23 -4.55 4.00 -8.22
CA ARG A 23 -3.48 4.26 -9.20
C ARG A 23 -2.09 4.16 -8.56
N LEU A 24 -1.90 4.80 -7.41
CA LEU A 24 -0.65 4.73 -6.65
C LEU A 24 -0.29 3.28 -6.30
N LEU A 25 -1.27 2.48 -5.87
CA LEU A 25 -1.06 1.06 -5.57
C LEU A 25 -0.63 0.26 -6.81
N LEU A 26 -1.23 0.52 -7.97
CA LEU A 26 -0.84 -0.14 -9.22
C LEU A 26 0.56 0.28 -9.66
N ASP A 27 0.87 1.59 -9.62
CA ASP A 27 2.21 2.11 -9.90
C ASP A 27 3.25 1.50 -8.95
N LEU A 28 2.91 1.36 -7.67
CA LEU A 28 3.74 0.71 -6.68
C LEU A 28 3.99 -0.77 -7.03
N ALA A 29 2.96 -1.50 -7.43
CA ALA A 29 3.07 -2.91 -7.79
C ALA A 29 3.92 -3.16 -9.03
N GLU A 30 3.96 -2.21 -9.97
CA GLU A 30 4.79 -2.31 -11.16
C GLU A 30 6.27 -1.98 -10.89
N ARG A 31 6.53 -1.03 -9.98
CA ARG A 31 7.87 -0.51 -9.70
C ARG A 31 8.59 -1.19 -8.56
N LEU A 32 7.89 -1.56 -7.48
CA LEU A 32 8.51 -2.12 -6.29
C LEU A 32 8.82 -3.61 -6.49
N ARG A 33 10.10 -3.93 -6.66
CA ARG A 33 10.59 -5.30 -6.95
C ARG A 33 11.06 -6.08 -5.72
N VAL A 34 10.87 -5.54 -4.52
CA VAL A 34 11.13 -6.26 -3.26
C VAL A 34 9.86 -6.98 -2.81
N PRO A 35 9.93 -8.03 -1.98
CA PRO A 35 8.73 -8.66 -1.47
C PRO A 35 7.92 -7.69 -0.61
N TRP A 36 6.66 -7.48 -0.96
CA TRP A 36 5.73 -6.66 -0.21
C TRP A 36 4.31 -7.20 -0.35
N THR A 37 3.42 -6.78 0.53
CA THR A 37 2.00 -7.14 0.47
C THR A 37 1.12 -5.97 0.89
N LEU A 38 -0.05 -5.88 0.26
CA LEU A 38 -1.10 -4.95 0.66
C LEU A 38 -1.74 -5.42 1.97
N VAL A 39 -1.92 -4.51 2.91
CA VAL A 39 -2.62 -4.78 4.17
C VAL A 39 -3.69 -3.70 4.44
N GLY A 40 -4.33 -3.77 5.59
CA GLY A 40 -5.25 -2.72 6.04
C GLY A 40 -6.56 -2.66 5.25
N GLY A 41 -7.14 -1.47 5.17
CA GLY A 41 -8.51 -1.27 4.69
C GLY A 41 -8.72 -1.64 3.21
N GLN A 42 -7.72 -1.40 2.35
CA GLN A 42 -7.81 -1.76 0.94
C GLN A 42 -7.75 -3.28 0.72
N MET A 43 -6.97 -4.01 1.53
CA MET A 43 -6.96 -5.48 1.51
C MET A 43 -8.33 -6.05 1.90
N VAL A 44 -8.95 -5.51 2.96
CA VAL A 44 -10.30 -5.91 3.40
C VAL A 44 -11.34 -5.62 2.32
N LEU A 45 -11.24 -4.47 1.63
CA LEU A 45 -12.10 -4.12 0.50
C LEU A 45 -12.02 -5.19 -0.61
N LEU A 46 -10.80 -5.57 -1.05
CA LEU A 46 -10.61 -6.60 -2.06
C LEU A 46 -11.23 -7.93 -1.64
N HIS A 47 -10.98 -8.39 -0.42
CA HIS A 47 -11.55 -9.64 0.08
C HIS A 47 -13.08 -9.62 0.13
N GLY A 48 -13.68 -8.49 0.53
CA GLY A 48 -15.13 -8.32 0.52
C GLY A 48 -15.71 -8.43 -0.89
N LEU A 49 -15.13 -7.70 -1.85
CA LEU A 49 -15.57 -7.70 -3.24
C LEU A 49 -15.41 -9.08 -3.90
N GLN A 50 -14.30 -9.79 -3.64
CA GLN A 50 -14.10 -11.17 -4.11
C GLN A 50 -15.18 -12.15 -3.61
N LYS A 51 -15.82 -11.84 -2.48
CA LYS A 51 -16.89 -12.64 -1.88
C LYS A 51 -18.27 -12.02 -2.11
N ASN A 52 -18.41 -11.09 -3.04
CA ASN A 52 -19.65 -10.36 -3.35
C ASN A 52 -20.29 -9.71 -2.10
N ARG A 53 -19.48 -9.24 -1.16
CA ARG A 53 -19.93 -8.51 0.03
C ARG A 53 -19.92 -7.01 -0.22
N THR A 54 -20.92 -6.31 0.30
CA THR A 54 -20.95 -4.85 0.31
C THR A 54 -19.90 -4.33 1.31
N PRO A 55 -18.86 -3.60 0.85
CA PRO A 55 -17.82 -3.10 1.74
C PRO A 55 -18.37 -1.94 2.57
N PRO A 56 -18.13 -1.91 3.90
CA PRO A 56 -18.72 -0.91 4.78
C PRO A 56 -18.15 0.51 4.59
N ARG A 57 -16.95 0.68 4.00
CA ARG A 57 -16.32 1.97 3.70
C ARG A 57 -15.06 1.77 2.85
N VAL A 58 -14.82 2.62 1.85
CA VAL A 58 -13.53 2.69 1.13
C VAL A 58 -12.51 3.40 2.03
N SER A 59 -11.35 2.78 2.26
CA SER A 59 -10.27 3.41 3.04
C SER A 59 -9.70 4.63 2.32
N ALA A 60 -9.31 5.65 3.08
CA ALA A 60 -8.64 6.85 2.57
C ALA A 60 -7.11 6.74 2.63
N ASP A 61 -6.60 5.61 3.12
CA ASP A 61 -5.17 5.33 3.28
C ASP A 61 -4.80 4.04 2.53
N LEU A 62 -3.51 3.92 2.22
CA LEU A 62 -2.89 2.73 1.63
C LEU A 62 -1.84 2.18 2.60
N ASP A 63 -2.02 0.94 3.04
CA ASP A 63 -1.11 0.27 3.96
C ASP A 63 -0.41 -0.90 3.26
N ALA A 64 0.92 -0.96 3.37
CA ALA A 64 1.73 -2.05 2.82
C ALA A 64 2.74 -2.54 3.85
N VAL A 65 3.06 -3.83 3.82
CA VAL A 65 4.17 -4.42 4.56
C VAL A 65 5.24 -4.81 3.57
N ILE A 66 6.48 -4.44 3.88
CA ILE A 66 7.66 -4.71 3.05
C ILE A 66 8.57 -5.62 3.84
N ASP A 67 9.03 -6.70 3.22
CA ASP A 67 9.99 -7.60 3.82
C ASP A 67 11.40 -7.02 3.65
N ILE A 68 11.93 -6.47 4.74
CA ILE A 68 13.29 -5.93 4.80
C ILE A 68 14.32 -6.95 5.29
N ARG A 69 13.86 -8.12 5.75
CA ARG A 69 14.73 -9.17 6.32
C ARG A 69 15.37 -10.01 5.23
N THR A 70 14.69 -10.17 4.10
CA THR A 70 15.16 -11.00 2.99
C THR A 70 16.15 -10.29 2.07
N ASP A 71 16.12 -8.95 1.99
CA ASP A 71 17.13 -8.16 1.27
C ASP A 71 17.49 -6.89 2.07
N PRO A 72 18.75 -6.75 2.55
CA PRO A 72 19.22 -5.54 3.25
C PRO A 72 19.13 -4.24 2.43
N ARG A 73 18.91 -4.32 1.11
CA ARG A 73 18.70 -3.17 0.22
C ARG A 73 17.23 -2.79 0.11
N ALA A 74 16.30 -3.62 0.59
CA ALA A 74 14.86 -3.44 0.39
C ALA A 74 14.37 -2.07 0.88
N LEU A 75 14.88 -1.60 2.02
CA LEU A 75 14.54 -0.29 2.54
C LEU A 75 14.98 0.85 1.61
N ARG A 76 16.20 0.80 1.07
CA ARG A 76 16.70 1.83 0.15
C ARG A 76 15.97 1.81 -1.19
N ILE A 77 15.70 0.61 -1.72
CA ILE A 77 14.93 0.43 -2.96
C ILE A 77 13.52 1.00 -2.77
N THR A 78 12.88 0.69 -1.65
CA THR A 78 11.56 1.22 -1.30
C THR A 78 11.57 2.75 -1.24
N ASP A 79 12.50 3.35 -0.49
CA ASP A 79 12.57 4.81 -0.37
C ASP A 79 12.79 5.49 -1.72
N THR A 80 13.63 4.89 -2.58
CA THR A 80 13.86 5.37 -3.95
C THR A 80 12.56 5.36 -4.76
N VAL A 81 11.85 4.22 -4.79
CA VAL A 81 10.58 4.08 -5.52
C VAL A 81 9.52 5.05 -4.98
N PHE A 82 9.45 5.24 -3.66
CA PHE A 82 8.46 6.15 -3.07
C PHE A 82 8.72 7.60 -3.46
N ARG A 83 9.98 8.03 -3.45
CA ARG A 83 10.37 9.38 -3.93
C ARG A 83 10.06 9.56 -5.42
N GLU A 84 10.32 8.55 -6.24
CA GLU A 84 9.98 8.57 -7.68
C GLU A 84 8.47 8.60 -7.96
N LEU A 85 7.67 8.13 -7.00
CA LEU A 85 6.20 8.22 -7.02
C LEU A 85 5.69 9.55 -6.41
N GLY A 86 6.58 10.46 -6.02
CA GLY A 86 6.22 11.75 -5.42
C GLY A 86 5.71 11.65 -3.99
N LEU A 87 6.04 10.56 -3.28
CA LEU A 87 5.72 10.36 -1.88
C LEU A 87 6.85 10.92 -1.01
N GLU A 88 6.48 11.81 -0.08
CA GLU A 88 7.41 12.39 0.88
C GLU A 88 7.25 11.73 2.25
N ALA A 89 8.35 11.50 2.95
CA ALA A 89 8.33 10.94 4.30
C ALA A 89 7.69 11.95 5.27
N ALA A 90 6.53 11.58 5.82
CA ALA A 90 5.75 12.39 6.75
C ALA A 90 6.02 12.04 8.23
N GLY A 91 6.80 10.98 8.51
CA GLY A 91 7.24 10.64 9.86
C GLY A 91 7.64 9.18 10.03
N VAL A 92 8.34 8.90 11.13
CA VAL A 92 8.75 7.54 11.53
C VAL A 92 8.19 7.27 12.92
N LEU A 93 7.57 6.10 13.11
CA LEU A 93 7.13 5.59 14.40
C LEU A 93 7.93 4.33 14.71
N CYS A 94 8.70 4.35 15.80
CA CYS A 94 9.47 3.19 16.25
C CYS A 94 8.73 2.49 17.40
N TRP A 95 8.58 1.17 17.30
CA TRP A 95 8.05 0.30 18.35
C TRP A 95 9.07 -0.83 18.64
N PRO A 96 9.10 -1.46 19.83
CA PRO A 96 10.10 -2.49 20.15
C PRO A 96 10.22 -3.66 19.15
N SER A 97 9.18 -3.92 18.36
CA SER A 97 9.14 -5.03 17.39
C SER A 97 9.15 -4.60 15.92
N GLY A 98 9.39 -3.32 15.62
CA GLY A 98 9.38 -2.85 14.22
C GLY A 98 9.36 -1.33 14.07
N VAL A 99 9.49 -0.89 12.81
CA VAL A 99 9.54 0.53 12.44
C VAL A 99 8.46 0.82 11.41
N SER A 100 7.70 1.88 11.62
CA SER A 100 6.68 2.34 10.69
C SER A 100 7.07 3.66 10.05
N HIS A 101 6.99 3.75 8.73
CA HIS A 101 7.22 4.97 7.96
C HIS A 101 5.90 5.51 7.45
N LYS A 102 5.69 6.83 7.53
CA LYS A 102 4.53 7.49 6.92
C LYS A 102 5.00 8.20 5.68
N TYR A 103 4.20 8.12 4.62
CA TYR A 103 4.43 8.87 3.41
C TYR A 103 3.15 9.59 2.95
N GLY A 104 3.28 10.74 2.31
CA GLY A 104 2.16 11.52 1.78
C GLY A 104 2.58 12.51 0.68
N ASN A 105 1.60 13.18 0.08
CA ASN A 105 1.81 14.31 -0.84
C ASN A 105 1.27 15.60 -0.18
N HIS A 106 1.76 16.78 -0.59
CA HIS A 106 1.46 18.14 -0.12
C HIS A 106 -0.03 18.50 0.04
N SER A 107 -0.98 17.62 -0.33
CA SER A 107 -2.42 17.88 -0.27
C SER A 107 -3.25 16.90 0.57
N ARG A 108 -2.67 15.91 1.27
CA ARG A 108 -3.35 15.12 2.32
C ARG A 108 -2.38 14.18 3.03
N VAL A 109 -2.39 14.24 4.35
CA VAL A 109 -1.66 13.34 5.25
C VAL A 109 -2.31 11.96 5.22
N SER A 110 -1.60 10.94 4.74
CA SER A 110 -1.96 9.53 4.89
C SER A 110 -1.35 8.90 6.15
N LYS A 111 -2.07 7.93 6.72
CA LYS A 111 -1.71 7.18 7.94
C LYS A 111 -0.48 6.25 7.75
N PRO A 112 0.13 5.75 8.86
CA PRO A 112 1.42 5.05 8.82
C PRO A 112 1.46 3.72 8.05
N MET A 113 2.53 3.51 7.29
CA MET A 113 2.94 2.21 6.74
C MET A 113 3.87 1.50 7.73
N VAL A 114 3.65 0.23 8.05
CA VAL A 114 4.42 -0.51 9.07
C VAL A 114 5.39 -1.48 8.39
N ALA A 115 6.70 -1.34 8.65
CA ALA A 115 7.72 -2.30 8.26
C ALA A 115 8.11 -3.16 9.46
N TYR A 116 8.18 -4.48 9.25
CA TYR A 116 8.62 -5.43 10.28
C TYR A 116 10.09 -5.79 10.05
N SER A 117 10.93 -5.62 11.07
CA SER A 117 12.35 -6.01 11.10
C SER A 117 12.55 -7.37 11.75
#